data_AF-A0A3M2GDB2-F1
#
_entry.id   AF-A0A3M2GDB2-F1
#
_cell.length_a   1.000
_cell.length_b   1.000
_cell.length_c   1.000
_cell.angle_alpha   90.00
_cell.angle_beta   90.00
_cell.angle_gamma   90.00
#
_symmetry.space_group_name_H-M   'P 1'
#
loop_
_entity.id
_entity.type
_entity.pdbx_description
1 polymer ?
#
loop_
_entity_poly.entity_id
_entity_poly.type
_entity_poly.pdbx_seq_one_letter_code
_entity_poly.pdbx_strand_id
1 'polypeptide(L)'
;MCHKSTVYEIEVTEGCLPLDLSCPNGCSLMDPELTIHDQPAIRLKFEFEGHTGELYLDAIYGRYHSIVDTSIPPQATVTFYCPTCNAVLNHETARCDSCEAPLFTMYLPDGAIHYVCTRYGCHHSYIVSIDGEIEYHFIKKEDTDPTAA
;
A
#
# COMPACT_ATOMS: atom_id res chain seq x y z
N MET A 1 24.28 4.81 21.43
CA MET A 1 23.70 3.63 22.08
C MET A 1 22.82 2.96 21.04
N CYS A 2 23.21 1.77 20.54
CA CYS A 2 22.41 1.03 19.56
C CYS A 2 21.07 0.65 20.19
N HIS A 3 19.96 1.21 19.70
CA HIS A 3 18.66 0.62 19.97
C HIS A 3 18.60 -0.72 19.24
N LYS A 4 18.44 -1.80 20.00
CA LYS A 4 18.07 -3.10 19.44
C LYS A 4 16.62 -3.00 18.99
N SER A 5 16.38 -2.86 17.70
CA SER A 5 15.07 -3.09 17.12
C SER A 5 14.70 -4.55 17.39
N THR A 6 13.60 -4.76 18.12
CA THR A 6 13.03 -6.10 18.33
C THR A 6 12.00 -6.30 17.24
N VAL A 7 12.36 -7.09 16.22
CA VAL A 7 11.43 -7.48 15.16
C VAL A 7 10.52 -8.56 15.75
N TYR A 8 9.23 -8.27 15.90
CA TYR A 8 8.24 -9.26 16.30
C TYR A 8 7.77 -9.99 15.04
N GLU A 9 8.10 -11.29 14.92
CA GLU A 9 7.41 -12.19 14.00
C GLU A 9 6.00 -12.42 14.56
N ILE A 10 5.03 -11.67 14.05
CA ILE A 10 3.62 -11.91 14.33
C ILE A 10 3.20 -13.06 13.41
N GLU A 11 2.94 -14.23 14.00
CA GLU A 11 2.22 -15.30 13.32
C GLU A 11 0.78 -14.80 13.06
N VAL A 12 0.56 -14.18 11.89
CA VAL A 12 -0.77 -13.86 11.40
C VAL A 12 -1.46 -15.18 11.08
N THR A 13 -2.09 -15.75 12.09
CA THR A 13 -2.97 -16.92 11.98
C THR A 13 -4.15 -16.53 11.08
N GLU A 14 -4.04 -16.88 9.80
CA GLU A 14 -5.11 -16.88 8.81
C GLU A 14 -6.17 -15.76 8.95
N GLY A 15 -5.85 -14.55 8.44
CA GLY A 15 -6.86 -13.70 7.83
C GLY A 15 -7.10 -12.31 8.46
N CYS A 16 -6.77 -11.30 7.64
CA CYS A 16 -7.46 -10.02 7.54
C CYS A 16 -7.26 -9.00 8.67
N LEU A 17 -6.17 -8.23 8.61
CA LEU A 17 -6.14 -6.90 9.22
C LEU A 17 -6.83 -5.91 8.25
N PRO A 18 -8.09 -5.51 8.48
CA PRO A 18 -8.73 -4.48 7.68
C PRO A 18 -8.05 -3.14 7.93
N LEU A 19 -7.91 -2.39 6.85
CA LEU A 19 -7.32 -1.07 6.82
C LEU A 19 -8.44 -0.04 6.67
N ASP A 20 -8.47 0.91 7.59
CA ASP A 20 -9.24 2.15 7.44
C ASP A 20 -8.23 3.28 7.24
N LEU A 21 -8.18 3.82 6.03
CA LEU A 21 -7.07 4.67 5.60
C LEU A 21 -7.53 6.08 5.25
N SER A 22 -6.69 7.03 5.61
CA SER A 22 -6.84 8.44 5.27
C SER A 22 -5.62 9.00 4.55
N CYS A 23 -5.81 10.11 3.83
CA CYS A 23 -4.73 10.85 3.21
C CYS A 23 -4.03 11.80 4.21
N PRO A 24 -2.91 12.44 3.83
CA PRO A 24 -2.21 13.40 4.72
C PRO A 24 -3.08 14.56 5.22
N ASN A 25 -4.15 14.90 4.49
CA ASN A 25 -5.10 15.95 4.86
C ASN A 25 -6.31 15.42 5.65
N GLY A 26 -6.34 14.14 6.03
CA GLY A 26 -7.40 13.53 6.83
C GLY A 26 -8.68 13.14 6.07
N CYS A 27 -8.69 13.19 4.74
CA CYS A 27 -9.81 12.63 3.97
C CYS A 27 -9.76 11.10 4.00
N SER A 28 -10.89 10.43 4.24
CA SER A 28 -10.97 8.98 4.06
C SER A 28 -10.67 8.61 2.61
N LEU A 29 -9.91 7.53 2.44
CA LEU A 29 -9.60 6.89 1.16
C LEU A 29 -10.49 5.66 0.91
N MET A 30 -11.40 5.34 1.84
CA MET A 30 -12.29 4.18 1.73
C MET A 30 -13.48 4.52 0.82
N ASP A 31 -13.79 3.62 -0.11
CA ASP A 31 -14.95 3.72 -0.99
C ASP A 31 -16.03 2.71 -0.57
N PRO A 32 -17.16 3.17 0.00
CA PRO A 32 -18.25 2.29 0.42
C PRO A 32 -19.11 1.79 -0.75
N GLU A 33 -19.00 2.39 -1.94
CA GLU A 33 -19.79 2.00 -3.12
C GLU A 33 -19.15 0.84 -3.89
N LEU A 34 -17.82 0.70 -3.79
CA LEU A 34 -17.06 -0.39 -4.41
C LEU A 34 -16.39 -1.25 -3.35
N THR A 35 -16.78 -2.53 -3.29
CA THR A 35 -16.19 -3.49 -2.35
C THR A 35 -15.26 -4.48 -3.06
N ILE A 36 -14.14 -4.79 -2.42
CA ILE A 36 -13.25 -5.90 -2.78
C ILE A 36 -13.34 -6.92 -1.63
N HIS A 37 -13.76 -8.15 -1.92
CA HIS A 37 -13.95 -9.20 -0.92
C HIS A 37 -14.81 -8.77 0.29
N ASP A 38 -15.97 -8.17 -0.01
CA ASP A 38 -16.95 -7.68 0.98
C ASP A 38 -16.43 -6.59 1.93
N GLN A 39 -15.31 -5.94 1.60
CA GLN A 39 -14.77 -4.76 2.31
C GLN A 39 -14.75 -3.54 1.40
N PRO A 40 -15.08 -2.33 1.90
CA PRO A 40 -14.90 -1.08 1.17
C PRO A 40 -13.48 -0.98 0.61
N ALA A 41 -13.33 -0.74 -0.68
CA ALA A 41 -12.02 -0.68 -1.31
C ALA A 41 -11.29 0.63 -0.96
N ILE A 42 -9.96 0.63 -1.01
CA ILE A 42 -9.18 1.86 -0.91
C ILE A 42 -9.15 2.50 -2.30
N ARG A 43 -9.72 3.68 -2.47
CA ARG A 43 -9.79 4.41 -3.74
C ARG A 43 -8.70 5.48 -3.83
N LEU A 44 -7.95 5.44 -4.93
CA LEU A 44 -6.87 6.36 -5.24
C LEU A 44 -7.03 6.87 -6.68
N LYS A 45 -6.61 8.11 -6.92
CA LYS A 45 -6.31 8.57 -8.27
C LYS A 45 -4.84 8.33 -8.55
N PHE A 46 -4.49 8.07 -9.80
CA PHE A 46 -3.10 7.97 -10.21
C PHE A 46 -2.80 8.76 -11.48
N GLU A 47 -1.52 9.07 -11.67
CA GLU A 47 -0.97 9.61 -12.91
C GLU A 47 0.32 8.85 -13.28
N PHE A 48 0.48 8.53 -14.57
CA PHE A 48 1.72 8.03 -15.14
C PHE A 48 1.85 8.50 -16.60
N GLU A 49 3.01 9.04 -16.98
CA GLU A 49 3.28 9.45 -18.38
C GLU A 49 2.14 10.29 -19.01
N GLY A 50 1.49 11.17 -18.23
CA GLY A 50 0.36 12.00 -18.67
C GLY A 50 -1.00 11.29 -18.77
N HIS A 51 -1.08 10.00 -18.44
CA HIS A 51 -2.34 9.26 -18.28
C HIS A 51 -2.81 9.34 -16.83
N THR A 52 -4.11 9.55 -16.65
CA THR A 52 -4.75 9.57 -15.33
C THR A 52 -5.87 8.55 -15.25
N GLY A 53 -6.17 8.09 -14.04
CA GLY A 53 -7.23 7.13 -13.79
C GLY A 53 -7.47 6.92 -12.30
N GLU A 54 -8.32 5.94 -12.00
CA GLU A 54 -8.64 5.50 -10.64
C GLU A 54 -8.22 4.05 -10.40
N LEU A 55 -7.68 3.82 -9.22
CA LEU A 55 -7.23 2.52 -8.73
C LEU A 55 -7.94 2.23 -7.41
N TYR A 56 -8.44 1.00 -7.29
CA TYR A 56 -9.08 0.48 -6.09
C TYR A 56 -8.23 -0.67 -5.57
N LEU A 57 -7.80 -0.60 -4.30
CA LEU A 57 -7.00 -1.63 -3.64
C LEU A 57 -7.84 -2.39 -2.62
N ASP A 58 -7.51 -3.68 -2.43
CA ASP A 58 -8.04 -4.47 -1.32
C ASP A 58 -7.70 -3.79 0.01
N ALA A 59 -8.71 -3.59 0.85
CA ALA A 59 -8.56 -2.96 2.16
C ALA A 59 -8.01 -3.91 3.23
N ILE A 60 -7.63 -5.13 2.86
CA ILE A 60 -7.01 -6.07 3.78
C ILE A 60 -5.50 -6.05 3.61
N TYR A 61 -4.80 -5.82 4.71
CA TYR A 61 -3.35 -5.83 4.71
C TYR A 61 -2.78 -7.20 4.31
N GLY A 62 -1.76 -7.18 3.43
CA GLY A 62 -1.15 -8.38 2.86
C GLY A 62 -1.89 -8.98 1.66
N ARG A 63 -3.03 -8.41 1.25
CA ARG A 63 -3.75 -8.80 0.03
C ARG A 63 -3.51 -7.77 -1.05
N TYR A 64 -3.29 -8.25 -2.27
CA TYR A 64 -2.84 -7.42 -3.39
C TYR A 64 -3.82 -7.48 -4.57
N HIS A 65 -5.10 -7.64 -4.27
CA HIS A 65 -6.13 -7.52 -5.28
C HIS A 65 -6.38 -6.04 -5.58
N SER A 66 -6.52 -5.70 -6.85
CA SER A 66 -6.82 -4.33 -7.26
C SER A 66 -7.70 -4.31 -8.51
N ILE A 67 -8.46 -3.24 -8.63
CA ILE A 67 -9.27 -2.92 -9.81
C ILE A 67 -8.75 -1.59 -10.34
N VAL A 68 -8.42 -1.56 -11.63
CA VAL A 68 -7.90 -0.37 -12.30
C VAL A 68 -8.72 -0.12 -13.57
N ASP A 69 -9.05 1.14 -13.82
CA ASP A 69 -9.88 1.56 -14.95
C ASP A 69 -9.13 1.55 -16.30
N THR A 70 -7.81 1.63 -16.26
CA THR A 70 -6.94 1.60 -17.44
C THR A 70 -5.72 0.68 -17.24
N SER A 71 -5.12 0.26 -18.35
CA SER A 71 -3.93 -0.57 -18.34
C SER A 71 -2.71 0.25 -17.92
N ILE A 72 -2.16 -0.03 -16.73
CA ILE A 72 -0.87 0.50 -16.30
C ILE A 72 0.24 -0.45 -16.81
N PRO A 73 1.28 0.07 -17.51
CA PRO A 73 2.39 -0.77 -17.95
C PRO A 73 3.07 -1.48 -16.77
N PRO A 74 3.49 -2.76 -16.92
CA PRO A 74 4.28 -3.43 -15.90
C PRO A 74 5.50 -2.60 -15.51
N GLN A 75 5.79 -2.52 -14.21
CA GLN A 75 6.92 -1.78 -13.64
C GLN A 75 6.86 -0.24 -13.77
N ALA A 76 5.79 0.32 -14.35
CA ALA A 76 5.56 1.76 -14.34
C ALA A 76 5.52 2.28 -12.90
N THR A 77 6.14 3.44 -12.69
CA THR A 77 6.08 4.14 -11.40
C THR A 77 5.01 5.22 -11.51
N VAL A 78 4.02 5.16 -10.63
CA VAL A 78 2.87 6.08 -10.69
C VAL A 78 2.91 7.11 -9.57
N THR A 79 2.29 8.26 -9.79
CA THR A 79 2.01 9.22 -8.73
C THR A 79 0.56 9.04 -8.28
N PHE A 80 0.35 8.85 -6.98
CA PHE A 80 -0.95 8.68 -6.37
C PHE A 80 -1.45 9.96 -5.73
N TYR A 81 -2.77 10.14 -5.79
CA TYR A 81 -3.46 11.31 -5.26
C TYR A 81 -4.71 10.89 -4.50
N CYS A 82 -5.04 11.65 -3.45
CA CYS A 82 -6.33 11.53 -2.77
C CYS A 82 -7.47 11.87 -3.74
N PRO A 83 -8.51 11.03 -3.89
CA PRO A 83 -9.61 11.30 -4.81
C PRO A 83 -10.45 12.53 -4.40
N THR A 84 -10.46 12.85 -3.10
CA THR A 84 -11.28 13.92 -2.51
C THR A 84 -10.60 15.29 -2.56
N CYS A 85 -9.34 15.39 -2.13
CA CYS A 85 -8.64 16.68 -2.02
C CYS A 85 -7.48 16.83 -3.02
N ASN A 86 -7.20 15.82 -3.84
CA ASN A 86 -6.10 15.77 -4.81
C ASN A 86 -4.70 15.99 -4.21
N ALA A 87 -4.54 15.80 -2.89
CA ALA A 87 -3.22 15.79 -2.26
C ALA A 87 -2.38 14.63 -2.81
N VAL A 88 -1.11 14.91 -3.12
CA VAL A 88 -0.13 13.89 -3.51
C VAL A 88 0.11 12.97 -2.32
N LEU A 89 0.08 11.66 -2.55
CA LEU A 89 0.33 10.64 -1.53
C LEU A 89 1.76 10.11 -1.57
N ASN A 90 2.47 10.31 -2.68
CA ASN A 90 3.86 9.88 -2.81
C ASN A 90 4.72 10.54 -1.73
N HIS A 91 5.51 9.72 -1.06
CA HIS A 91 6.47 10.16 -0.07
C HIS A 91 7.70 10.73 -0.78
N GLU A 92 8.22 11.84 -0.28
CA GLU A 92 9.31 12.58 -0.95
C GLU A 92 10.59 11.74 -1.06
N THR A 93 11.03 11.14 0.06
CA THR A 93 12.35 10.50 0.16
C THR A 93 12.33 8.99 0.35
N ALA A 94 11.25 8.40 0.87
CA ALA A 94 11.18 6.97 1.13
C ALA A 94 11.24 6.16 -0.17
N ARG A 95 11.92 5.01 -0.12
CA ARG A 95 12.16 4.11 -1.25
C ARG A 95 11.83 2.68 -0.84
N CYS A 96 11.34 1.92 -1.79
CA CYS A 96 10.99 0.51 -1.62
C CYS A 96 12.24 -0.34 -1.50
N ASP A 97 12.35 -1.14 -0.43
CA ASP A 97 13.50 -2.02 -0.21
C ASP A 97 13.60 -3.16 -1.24
N SER A 98 12.49 -3.49 -1.91
CA SER A 98 12.45 -4.56 -2.91
C SER A 98 12.86 -4.10 -4.31
N CYS A 99 12.60 -2.84 -4.69
CA CYS A 99 12.78 -2.41 -6.09
C CYS A 99 13.23 -0.95 -6.26
N GLU A 100 13.52 -0.26 -5.17
CA GLU A 100 14.02 1.14 -5.11
C GLU A 100 13.06 2.20 -5.66
N ALA A 101 11.84 1.82 -6.06
CA ALA A 101 10.82 2.78 -6.46
C ALA A 101 10.39 3.66 -5.27
N PRO A 102 9.88 4.88 -5.52
CA PRO A 102 9.24 5.68 -4.47
C PRO A 102 8.14 4.91 -3.75
N LEU A 103 7.90 5.28 -2.49
CA LEU A 103 6.75 4.82 -1.71
C LEU A 103 5.69 5.92 -1.68
N PHE A 104 4.44 5.56 -1.46
CA PHE A 104 3.37 6.48 -1.05
C PHE A 104 2.84 6.11 0.33
N THR A 105 2.23 7.08 1.01
CA THR A 105 1.75 6.92 2.38
C THR A 105 0.25 7.12 2.52
N MET A 106 -0.32 6.35 3.44
CA MET A 106 -1.68 6.46 3.92
C MET A 106 -1.66 6.31 5.45
N TYR A 107 -2.67 6.85 6.14
CA TYR A 107 -2.68 6.95 7.59
C TYR A 107 -3.82 6.15 8.19
N LEU A 108 -3.49 5.33 9.19
CA LEU A 108 -4.47 4.61 10.02
C LEU A 108 -5.04 5.54 11.10
N PRO A 109 -6.20 5.20 11.71
CA PRO A 109 -6.86 6.07 12.70
C PRO A 109 -6.07 6.26 14.01
N ASP A 110 -5.21 5.30 14.34
CA ASP A 110 -4.27 5.36 15.47
C ASP A 110 -3.00 6.18 15.16
N GLY A 111 -2.93 6.72 13.93
CA GLY A 111 -1.83 7.53 13.41
C GLY A 111 -0.62 6.73 12.94
N ALA A 112 -0.70 5.39 12.91
CA ALA A 112 0.27 4.59 12.18
C ALA A 112 0.24 4.92 10.67
N ILE A 113 1.39 4.75 10.01
CA ILE A 113 1.58 5.09 8.60
C ILE A 113 1.77 3.81 7.80
N HIS A 114 0.93 3.62 6.80
CA HIS A 114 1.04 2.55 5.82
C HIS A 114 1.84 3.04 4.61
N TYR A 115 2.99 2.41 4.37
CA TYR A 115 3.86 2.64 3.23
C TYR A 115 3.61 1.59 2.16
N VAL A 116 3.44 2.03 0.91
CA VAL A 116 3.16 1.13 -0.21
C VAL A 116 3.99 1.54 -1.42
N CYS A 117 4.52 0.56 -2.16
CA CYS A 117 5.31 0.80 -3.36
C CYS A 117 4.49 1.44 -4.48
N THR A 118 5.06 2.43 -5.17
CA THR A 118 4.41 3.08 -6.31
C THR A 118 4.64 2.37 -7.65
N ARG A 119 5.45 1.31 -7.66
CA ARG A 119 5.72 0.53 -8.87
C ARG A 119 4.61 -0.48 -9.11
N TYR A 120 3.95 -0.39 -10.26
CA TYR A 120 2.94 -1.35 -10.66
C TYR A 120 3.53 -2.76 -10.80
N GLY A 121 2.95 -3.72 -10.06
CA GLY A 121 3.44 -5.10 -9.94
C GLY A 121 4.40 -5.35 -8.76
N CYS A 122 4.82 -4.31 -8.03
CA CYS A 122 5.54 -4.48 -6.78
C CYS A 122 4.55 -4.48 -5.60
N HIS A 123 4.53 -5.59 -4.85
CA HIS A 123 3.63 -5.79 -3.72
C HIS A 123 4.27 -5.43 -2.37
N HIS A 124 5.39 -4.71 -2.37
CA HIS A 124 6.04 -4.36 -1.12
C HIS A 124 5.25 -3.26 -0.39
N SER A 125 4.91 -3.53 0.86
CA SER A 125 4.26 -2.60 1.77
C SER A 125 4.61 -2.92 3.22
N TYR A 126 4.56 -1.90 4.07
CA TYR A 126 4.79 -2.03 5.50
C TYR A 126 4.07 -0.94 6.29
N ILE A 127 3.77 -1.21 7.57
CA ILE A 127 3.12 -0.25 8.47
C ILE A 127 4.10 0.11 9.58
N VAL A 128 4.18 1.41 9.92
CA VAL A 128 5.01 1.95 11.00
C VAL A 128 4.12 2.70 12.01
N SER A 129 4.18 2.31 13.28
CA SER A 129 3.50 3.00 14.39
C SER A 129 4.30 4.19 14.94
N ILE A 130 3.62 5.24 15.41
CA ILE A 130 4.24 6.48 15.98
C ILE A 130 5.05 6.20 17.26
N ASP A 131 4.69 5.16 18.01
CA ASP A 131 5.39 4.75 19.24
C ASP A 131 6.65 3.90 18.97
N GLY A 132 7.00 3.67 17.70
CA GLY A 132 8.24 3.01 17.27
C GLY A 132 8.26 1.49 17.47
N GLU A 133 7.15 0.84 17.81
CA GLU A 133 7.15 -0.58 18.21
C GLU A 133 6.61 -1.58 17.19
N ILE A 134 6.06 -1.18 16.05
CA ILE A 134 5.56 -2.18 15.09
C ILE A 134 5.90 -1.85 13.64
N GLU A 135 6.79 -2.65 13.06
CA GLU A 135 7.03 -2.80 11.63
C GLU A 135 6.36 -4.11 11.18
N TYR A 136 5.21 -4.03 10.52
CA TYR A 136 4.67 -5.21 9.86
C TYR A 136 5.25 -5.28 8.45
N HIS A 137 6.07 -6.27 8.14
CA HIS A 137 6.57 -6.51 6.78
C HIS A 137 5.81 -7.68 6.13
N PHE A 138 5.04 -7.40 5.08
CA PHE A 138 4.49 -8.47 4.24
C PHE A 138 5.43 -8.69 3.06
N ILE A 139 6.39 -9.58 3.26
CA ILE A 139 7.19 -10.12 2.16
C ILE A 139 6.42 -11.32 1.60
N LYS A 140 5.86 -11.19 0.40
CA LYS A 140 5.52 -12.39 -0.36
C LYS A 140 6.82 -13.18 -0.53
N LYS A 141 6.89 -14.39 0.05
CA LYS A 141 7.85 -15.38 -0.46
C LYS A 141 7.54 -15.52 -1.94
N GLU A 142 8.56 -15.34 -2.76
CA GLU A 142 8.48 -15.68 -4.17
C GLU A 142 7.86 -17.07 -4.27
N ASP A 143 6.75 -17.19 -4.99
CA ASP A 143 6.36 -18.45 -5.58
C ASP A 143 7.51 -18.81 -6.52
N THR A 144 8.50 -19.54 -6.00
CA THR A 144 9.39 -20.33 -6.84
C THR A 144 8.47 -21.35 -7.49
N ASP A 145 8.03 -21.04 -8.71
CA ASP A 145 7.38 -21.98 -9.60
C ASP A 145 8.29 -23.23 -9.70
N PRO A 146 7.91 -24.39 -9.13
CA PRO A 146 8.69 -25.60 -9.28
C PRO A 146 8.48 -26.26 -10.65
N THR A 147 7.96 -25.55 -11.64
CA THR A 147 7.58 -26.10 -12.96
C THR A 147 8.26 -25.44 -14.15
N ALA A 148 9.43 -24.83 -13.94
CA ALA A 148 10.33 -24.42 -15.01
C ALA A 148 11.69 -25.14 -14.93
N ALA A 149 11.69 -26.47 -15.03
CA ALA A 149 12.77 -27.30 -15.63
C ALA A 149 12.38 -28.79 -15.66
#